data_AF-A0A7K4CRQ5-F1
#
_entry.id   AF-A0A7K4CRQ5-F1
#
_cell.length_a   1.000
_cell.length_b   1.000
_cell.length_c   1.000
_cell.angle_alpha   90.00
_cell.angle_beta   90.00
_cell.angle_gamma   90.00
#
_symmetry.space_group_name_H-M   'P 1'
#
loop_
_entity.id
_entity.type
_entity.pdbx_description
1 polymer ?
#
loop_
_entity_poly.entity_id
_entity_poly.type
_entity_poly.pdbx_seq_one_letter_code
_entity_poly.pdbx_strand_id
1 'polypeptide(L)'
;MGTIAVLGILIAFFSIFNYLGFDFFFDDQGHYDSMMLDDMGVVYSNRSDVLAFNEGFSTVADCPWGFVHPGIDYFLRNGSCIIAAAPGRVKSINIIDAGASRENRYRVRVDIQFNMTLLVGYNIESWMNETWQLEAQRGAIIVQPGHWIQKGQVIGTFVRAGDGGHVHFDVIEHASHYCPSKYFGAADLAELLDMVHSFHPDWALCYA
;
A
#
# COMPACT_ATOMS: atom_id res chain seq x y z
N MET A 1 14.28 -8.29 -51.14
CA MET A 1 14.94 -8.89 -49.96
C MET A 1 15.12 -7.88 -48.80
N GLY A 2 14.28 -6.84 -48.68
CA GLY A 2 14.42 -5.82 -47.62
C GLY A 2 13.37 -5.90 -46.48
N THR A 3 12.30 -6.67 -46.66
CA THR A 3 11.15 -6.67 -45.74
C THR A 3 11.29 -7.66 -44.58
N ILE A 4 12.11 -8.70 -44.73
CA ILE A 4 12.29 -9.75 -43.70
C ILE A 4 13.23 -9.30 -42.58
N ALA A 5 14.21 -8.42 -42.87
CA ALA A 5 15.17 -7.92 -41.89
C ALA A 5 14.54 -6.94 -40.87
N VAL A 6 13.54 -6.16 -41.28
CA VAL A 6 12.89 -5.17 -40.40
C VAL A 6 12.01 -5.83 -39.35
N LEU A 7 11.35 -6.94 -39.70
CA LEU A 7 10.48 -7.67 -38.77
C LEU A 7 11.28 -8.38 -37.66
N GLY A 8 12.45 -8.93 -37.99
CA GLY A 8 13.34 -9.58 -37.00
C GLY A 8 13.92 -8.62 -35.97
N ILE A 9 14.23 -7.38 -36.37
CA ILE A 9 14.75 -6.35 -35.46
C ILE A 9 13.66 -5.89 -34.48
N LEU A 10 12.40 -5.73 -34.92
CA LEU A 10 11.29 -5.36 -34.05
C LEU A 10 10.99 -6.43 -32.99
N ILE A 11 11.01 -7.72 -33.35
CA ILE A 11 10.76 -8.82 -32.40
C ILE A 11 11.91 -8.93 -31.38
N ALA A 12 13.16 -8.75 -31.81
CA ALA A 12 14.31 -8.74 -30.91
C ALA A 12 14.29 -7.53 -29.96
N PHE A 13 13.90 -6.36 -30.46
CA PHE A 13 13.68 -5.17 -29.63
C PHE A 13 12.59 -5.44 -28.58
N PHE A 14 11.40 -5.88 -28.99
CA PHE A 14 10.28 -6.14 -28.08
C PHE A 14 10.62 -7.18 -27.01
N SER A 15 11.39 -8.21 -27.37
CA SER A 15 11.85 -9.25 -26.44
C SER A 15 12.87 -8.73 -25.43
N ILE A 16 13.81 -7.87 -25.86
CA ILE A 16 14.76 -7.20 -24.96
C ILE A 16 14.03 -6.21 -24.03
N PHE A 17 13.01 -5.50 -24.52
CA PHE A 17 12.19 -4.59 -23.71
C PHE A 17 11.39 -5.30 -22.62
N ASN A 18 10.74 -6.41 -22.95
CA ASN A 18 10.07 -7.27 -21.96
C ASN A 18 11.07 -7.87 -20.96
N TYR A 19 12.27 -8.26 -21.42
CA TYR A 19 13.32 -8.79 -20.54
C TYR A 19 13.91 -7.72 -19.60
N LEU A 20 13.89 -6.45 -20.00
CA LEU A 20 14.36 -5.32 -19.19
C LEU A 20 13.29 -4.72 -18.27
N GLY A 21 12.06 -5.25 -18.26
CA GLY A 21 11.01 -4.84 -17.33
C GLY A 21 10.44 -3.43 -17.58
N PHE A 22 10.61 -2.89 -18.79
CA PHE A 22 9.95 -1.65 -19.18
C PHE A 22 8.50 -1.94 -19.60
N ASP A 23 7.58 -2.02 -18.62
CA ASP A 23 6.13 -2.04 -18.87
C ASP A 23 5.71 -0.65 -19.39
N PHE A 24 5.79 -0.44 -20.72
CA PHE A 24 5.28 0.78 -21.37
C PHE A 24 3.75 0.87 -21.35
N PHE A 25 3.08 -0.24 -21.09
CA PHE A 25 1.62 -0.34 -20.99
C PHE A 25 1.31 -1.23 -19.80
N PHE A 26 0.55 -0.70 -18.83
CA PHE A 26 -0.06 -1.55 -17.82
C PHE A 26 -1.20 -2.33 -18.47
N ASP A 27 -1.17 -3.65 -18.36
CA ASP A 27 -2.21 -4.55 -18.84
C ASP A 27 -2.83 -5.24 -17.62
N ASP A 28 -4.10 -4.93 -17.34
CA ASP A 28 -4.88 -5.50 -16.24
C ASP A 28 -5.33 -6.94 -16.53
N GLN A 29 -5.12 -7.46 -17.75
CA GLN A 29 -5.51 -8.80 -18.20
C GLN A 29 -7.00 -9.12 -18.01
N GLY A 30 -7.85 -8.09 -17.91
CA GLY A 30 -9.27 -8.22 -17.61
C GLY A 30 -9.57 -8.53 -16.13
N HIS A 31 -8.64 -8.27 -15.21
CA HIS A 31 -8.85 -8.49 -13.78
C HIS A 31 -9.76 -7.43 -13.14
N TYR A 32 -9.77 -6.18 -13.64
CA TYR A 32 -10.62 -5.08 -13.14
C TYR A 32 -10.55 -3.86 -14.07
N ASP A 33 -11.47 -2.90 -13.93
CA ASP A 33 -11.36 -1.61 -14.65
C ASP A 33 -10.21 -0.77 -14.08
N SER A 34 -9.09 -0.69 -14.81
CA SER A 34 -7.90 0.05 -14.39
C SER A 34 -7.89 1.53 -14.76
N MET A 35 -8.99 2.07 -15.32
CA MET A 35 -9.04 3.47 -15.77
C MET A 35 -9.15 4.45 -14.59
N MET A 36 -9.96 4.12 -13.59
CA MET A 36 -10.21 4.98 -12.43
C MET A 36 -10.40 4.12 -11.18
N LEU A 37 -9.63 4.43 -10.13
CA LEU A 37 -9.84 3.82 -8.81
C LEU A 37 -10.81 4.70 -8.02
N ASP A 38 -12.05 4.27 -7.90
CA ASP A 38 -13.11 4.95 -7.14
C ASP A 38 -13.86 4.01 -6.17
N ASP A 39 -13.35 2.79 -5.99
CA ASP A 39 -13.89 1.78 -5.09
C ASP A 39 -12.82 1.23 -4.12
N MET A 40 -11.86 2.05 -3.68
CA MET A 40 -10.89 1.63 -2.66
C MET A 40 -11.57 1.36 -1.31
N GLY A 41 -11.07 0.37 -0.58
CA GLY A 41 -11.55 -0.08 0.72
C GLY A 41 -10.59 0.19 1.88
N VAL A 42 -10.99 -0.25 3.09
CA VAL A 42 -10.11 -0.24 4.26
C VAL A 42 -9.07 -1.36 4.20
N VAL A 43 -8.02 -1.27 5.04
CA VAL A 43 -6.91 -2.24 5.06
C VAL A 43 -7.04 -3.34 6.13
N TYR A 44 -8.13 -3.33 6.91
CA TYR A 44 -8.39 -4.28 7.98
C TYR A 44 -9.66 -5.10 7.71
N SER A 45 -9.66 -6.37 8.13
CA SER A 45 -10.84 -7.24 8.00
C SER A 45 -11.88 -7.05 9.11
N ASN A 46 -11.49 -6.49 10.26
CA ASN A 46 -12.36 -6.28 11.41
C ASN A 46 -12.00 -4.96 12.12
N ARG A 47 -12.96 -4.05 12.27
CA ARG A 47 -12.74 -2.75 12.92
C ARG A 47 -12.22 -2.87 14.36
N SER A 48 -12.63 -3.91 15.10
CA SER A 48 -12.19 -4.09 16.50
C SER A 48 -10.68 -4.36 16.66
N ASP A 49 -10.02 -4.66 15.55
CA ASP A 49 -8.57 -4.86 15.50
C ASP A 49 -7.79 -3.55 15.43
N VAL A 50 -8.44 -2.43 15.09
CA VAL A 50 -7.82 -1.11 15.14
C VAL A 50 -7.81 -0.66 16.60
N LEU A 51 -6.62 -0.44 17.15
CA LEU A 51 -6.37 -0.05 18.54
C LEU A 51 -6.39 1.46 18.75
N ALA A 52 -6.00 2.20 17.72
CA ALA A 52 -5.92 3.65 17.74
C ALA A 52 -5.89 4.18 16.31
N PHE A 53 -6.17 5.48 16.17
CA PHE A 53 -5.99 6.24 14.94
C PHE A 53 -5.30 7.55 15.29
N ASN A 54 -3.98 7.60 15.22
CA ASN A 54 -3.25 8.78 15.67
C ASN A 54 -2.93 9.77 14.53
N GLU A 55 -2.84 9.27 13.29
CA GLU A 55 -2.28 10.01 12.16
C GLU A 55 -3.08 9.72 10.87
N GLY A 56 -3.72 10.76 10.33
CA GLY A 56 -4.38 10.74 9.02
C GLY A 56 -3.49 11.37 7.94
N PHE A 57 -4.05 11.67 6.77
CA PHE A 57 -3.27 12.29 5.70
C PHE A 57 -3.11 13.79 5.93
N SER A 58 -1.89 14.32 5.77
CA SER A 58 -1.69 15.76 5.66
C SER A 58 -0.48 16.18 4.84
N THR A 59 -0.64 17.29 4.10
CA THR A 59 0.43 18.03 3.41
C THR A 59 0.94 19.24 4.18
N VAL A 60 0.41 19.50 5.38
CA VAL A 60 0.77 20.63 6.25
C VAL A 60 1.02 20.16 7.69
N ALA A 61 1.69 20.98 8.49
CA ALA A 61 1.86 20.71 9.93
C ALA A 61 0.66 21.21 10.78
N ASP A 62 -0.24 22.01 10.18
CA ASP A 62 -1.46 22.48 10.82
C ASP A 62 -2.55 21.40 10.75
N CYS A 63 -2.33 20.34 11.50
CA CYS A 63 -3.17 19.15 11.59
C CYS A 63 -3.05 18.56 13.01
N PRO A 64 -3.97 17.67 13.44
CA PRO A 64 -4.01 17.21 14.83
C PRO A 64 -2.73 16.54 15.35
N TRP A 65 -1.92 15.94 14.48
CA TRP A 65 -0.65 15.30 14.83
C TRP A 65 0.58 16.20 14.64
N GLY A 66 0.42 17.40 14.06
CA GLY A 66 1.45 18.44 14.08
C GLY A 66 2.60 18.30 13.08
N PHE A 67 2.49 17.43 12.06
CA PHE A 67 3.51 17.26 11.02
C PHE A 67 2.91 16.76 9.70
N VAL A 68 3.66 16.91 8.60
CA VAL A 68 3.27 16.38 7.28
C VAL A 68 3.27 14.86 7.32
N HIS A 69 2.14 14.23 7.00
CA HIS A 69 1.97 12.79 7.04
C HIS A 69 1.34 12.28 5.72
N PRO A 70 2.12 11.70 4.79
CA PRO A 70 1.66 11.42 3.43
C PRO A 70 0.92 10.08 3.29
N GLY A 71 0.10 9.72 4.29
CA GLY A 71 -0.63 8.46 4.36
C GLY A 71 -1.63 8.41 5.51
N ILE A 72 -2.07 7.22 5.89
CA ILE A 72 -2.96 6.96 7.02
C ILE A 72 -2.39 5.82 7.85
N ASP A 73 -2.36 5.96 9.17
CA ASP A 73 -1.82 4.94 10.06
C ASP A 73 -2.90 4.13 10.75
N TYR A 74 -2.89 2.82 10.51
CA TYR A 74 -3.77 1.86 11.16
C TYR A 74 -3.00 1.15 12.27
N PHE A 75 -3.24 1.51 13.53
CA PHE A 75 -2.60 0.85 14.67
C PHE A 75 -3.31 -0.47 14.96
N LEU A 76 -2.84 -1.57 14.37
CA LEU A 76 -3.52 -2.87 14.43
C LEU A 76 -3.09 -3.73 15.63
N ARG A 77 -4.00 -4.59 16.09
CA ARG A 77 -3.70 -5.69 17.02
C ARG A 77 -2.74 -6.68 16.37
N ASN A 78 -1.94 -7.35 17.21
CA ASN A 78 -1.11 -8.45 16.76
C ASN A 78 -2.00 -9.59 16.22
N GLY A 79 -1.64 -10.15 15.07
CA GLY A 79 -2.40 -11.22 14.42
C GLY A 79 -3.55 -10.75 13.53
N SER A 80 -3.75 -9.44 13.37
CA SER A 80 -4.79 -8.90 12.49
C SER A 80 -4.50 -9.15 11.02
N CYS A 81 -5.51 -9.53 10.26
CA CYS A 81 -5.39 -9.68 8.81
C CYS A 81 -5.28 -8.30 8.15
N ILE A 82 -4.26 -8.14 7.31
CA ILE A 82 -4.10 -7.00 6.40
C ILE A 82 -4.73 -7.41 5.08
N ILE A 83 -5.73 -6.64 4.62
CA ILE A 83 -6.43 -6.86 3.36
C ILE A 83 -6.08 -5.79 2.34
N ALA A 84 -6.17 -6.13 1.06
CA ALA A 84 -5.97 -5.18 -0.02
C ALA A 84 -7.14 -4.20 -0.09
N ALA A 85 -6.82 -2.90 0.01
CA ALA A 85 -7.76 -1.80 -0.18
C ALA A 85 -8.25 -1.69 -1.63
N ALA A 86 -7.43 -2.05 -2.62
CA ALA A 86 -7.76 -1.93 -4.03
C ALA A 86 -7.32 -3.19 -4.79
N PRO A 87 -7.96 -3.51 -5.94
CA PRO A 87 -7.42 -4.53 -6.83
C PRO A 87 -6.10 -4.04 -7.44
N GLY A 88 -5.26 -4.98 -7.88
CA GLY A 88 -4.03 -4.64 -8.56
C GLY A 88 -3.02 -5.77 -8.66
N ARG A 89 -1.88 -5.49 -9.29
CA ARG A 89 -0.72 -6.40 -9.32
C ARG A 89 0.24 -6.04 -8.20
N VAL A 90 0.66 -7.00 -7.39
CA VAL A 90 1.76 -6.77 -6.43
C VAL A 90 3.01 -6.40 -7.22
N LYS A 91 3.47 -5.17 -7.07
CA LYS A 91 4.64 -4.64 -7.78
C LYS A 91 5.92 -5.02 -7.07
N SER A 92 5.96 -4.83 -5.76
CA SER A 92 7.14 -5.08 -4.94
C SER A 92 6.79 -5.42 -3.51
N ILE A 93 7.69 -6.18 -2.89
CA ILE A 93 7.74 -6.39 -1.44
C ILE A 93 9.17 -6.02 -1.03
N ASN A 94 9.32 -4.89 -0.37
CA ASN A 94 10.61 -4.31 -0.03
C ASN A 94 10.85 -4.38 1.48
N ILE A 95 12.07 -4.73 1.87
CA ILE A 95 12.52 -4.62 3.26
C ILE A 95 13.26 -3.28 3.38
N ILE A 96 12.86 -2.48 4.35
CA ILE A 96 13.51 -1.22 4.69
C ILE A 96 14.27 -1.45 6.00
N ASP A 97 15.57 -1.15 5.99
CA ASP A 97 16.43 -1.11 7.18
C ASP A 97 16.91 0.33 7.38
N ALA A 98 16.34 1.03 8.36
CA ALA A 98 16.67 2.40 8.71
C ALA A 98 18.02 2.53 9.47
N GLY A 99 18.66 1.41 9.80
CA GLY A 99 19.97 1.34 10.47
C GLY A 99 19.87 0.95 11.95
N ALA A 100 20.94 0.33 12.46
CA ALA A 100 20.97 -0.28 13.80
C ALA A 100 20.73 0.68 14.98
N SER A 101 20.90 1.99 14.78
CA SER A 101 20.69 3.01 15.82
C SER A 101 19.29 3.64 15.78
N ARG A 102 18.42 3.23 14.85
CA ARG A 102 17.06 3.74 14.73
C ARG A 102 16.10 2.83 15.47
N GLU A 103 15.16 3.44 16.19
CA GLU A 103 13.93 2.76 16.60
C GLU A 103 13.07 2.47 15.36
N ASN A 104 12.25 1.42 15.43
CA ASN A 104 11.46 0.94 14.29
C ASN A 104 12.35 0.76 13.04
N ARG A 105 13.50 0.11 13.27
CA ARG A 105 14.57 -0.09 12.29
C ARG A 105 14.06 -0.77 11.02
N TYR A 106 13.27 -1.82 11.19
CA TYR A 106 12.81 -2.67 10.10
C TYR A 106 11.36 -2.40 9.75
N ARG A 107 11.08 -2.30 8.45
CA ARG A 107 9.72 -2.20 7.90
C ARG A 107 9.59 -3.07 6.66
N VAL A 108 8.39 -3.55 6.39
CA VAL A 108 8.08 -4.30 5.17
C VAL A 108 7.08 -3.48 4.36
N ARG A 109 7.48 -3.05 3.16
CA ARG A 109 6.60 -2.31 2.24
C ARG A 109 6.07 -3.24 1.17
N VAL A 110 4.75 -3.36 1.07
CA VAL A 110 4.07 -4.02 -0.05
C VAL A 110 3.47 -2.93 -0.94
N ASP A 111 3.82 -2.93 -2.22
CA ASP A 111 3.22 -2.00 -3.19
C ASP A 111 2.31 -2.78 -4.14
N ILE A 112 1.06 -2.34 -4.26
CA ILE A 112 0.09 -2.87 -5.22
C ILE A 112 -0.14 -1.81 -6.31
N GLN A 113 0.13 -2.20 -7.55
CA GLN A 113 -0.06 -1.37 -8.73
C GLN A 113 -1.46 -1.54 -9.27
N PHE A 114 -2.24 -0.46 -9.25
CA PHE A 114 -3.57 -0.41 -9.84
C PHE A 114 -3.52 -0.11 -11.34
N ASN A 115 -2.65 0.82 -11.77
CA ASN A 115 -2.42 1.10 -13.19
C ASN A 115 -1.02 1.69 -13.42
N MET A 116 -0.76 2.29 -14.59
CA MET A 116 0.56 2.87 -14.92
C MET A 116 1.01 3.97 -13.96
N THR A 117 0.08 4.69 -13.36
CA THR A 117 0.37 5.93 -12.62
C THR A 117 0.01 5.82 -11.15
N LEU A 118 -0.83 4.85 -10.76
CA LEU A 118 -1.37 4.70 -9.41
C LEU A 118 -0.87 3.43 -8.71
N LEU A 119 -0.35 3.64 -7.50
CA LEU A 119 0.08 2.62 -6.55
C LEU A 119 -0.64 2.85 -5.21
N VAL A 120 -0.94 1.76 -4.52
CA VAL A 120 -1.28 1.79 -3.09
C VAL A 120 -0.19 1.05 -2.32
N GLY A 121 0.36 1.71 -1.30
CA GLY A 121 1.46 1.20 -0.49
C GLY A 121 1.00 0.80 0.91
N TYR A 122 1.51 -0.33 1.40
CA TYR A 122 1.35 -0.81 2.76
C TYR A 122 2.73 -0.87 3.38
N ASN A 123 3.12 0.18 4.10
CA ASN A 123 4.34 0.21 4.85
C ASN A 123 4.07 -0.32 6.26
N ILE A 124 4.44 -1.58 6.49
CA ILE A 124 4.15 -2.30 7.71
C ILE A 124 5.24 -1.94 8.73
N GLU A 125 4.89 -0.97 9.57
CA GLU A 125 5.74 -0.37 10.60
C GLU A 125 5.48 -1.01 11.95
N SER A 126 5.77 -2.30 12.05
CA SER A 126 5.50 -3.11 13.25
C SER A 126 6.32 -2.73 14.49
N TRP A 127 7.16 -1.68 14.41
CA TRP A 127 8.10 -1.25 15.45
C TRP A 127 9.22 -2.28 15.72
N MET A 128 9.77 -2.84 14.64
CA MET A 128 10.73 -3.94 14.68
C MET A 128 12.18 -3.43 14.77
N ASN A 129 12.95 -3.95 15.73
CA ASN A 129 14.36 -3.63 15.92
C ASN A 129 15.28 -4.85 15.77
N GLU A 130 14.73 -6.06 15.92
CA GLU A 130 15.47 -7.31 15.85
C GLU A 130 15.20 -8.05 14.53
N THR A 131 16.21 -8.75 14.02
CA THR A 131 16.10 -9.49 12.75
C THR A 131 15.03 -10.58 12.79
N TRP A 132 14.83 -11.25 13.92
CA TRP A 132 13.79 -12.28 14.05
C TRP A 132 12.37 -11.71 13.95
N GLN A 133 12.16 -10.44 14.33
CA GLN A 133 10.88 -9.76 14.19
C GLN A 133 10.59 -9.46 12.72
N LEU A 134 11.59 -8.95 12.00
CA LEU A 134 11.52 -8.77 10.54
C LEU A 134 11.18 -10.08 9.85
N GLU A 135 11.85 -11.17 10.19
CA GLU A 135 11.61 -12.48 9.60
C GLU A 135 10.19 -12.99 9.88
N ALA A 136 9.67 -12.75 11.08
CA ALA A 136 8.29 -13.06 11.41
C ALA A 136 7.30 -12.25 10.56
N GLN A 137 7.48 -10.93 10.44
CA GLN A 137 6.61 -10.08 9.61
C GLN A 137 6.72 -10.44 8.12
N ARG A 138 7.91 -10.75 7.63
CA ARG A 138 8.15 -11.18 6.24
C ARG A 138 7.44 -12.50 5.94
N GLY A 139 7.56 -13.48 6.85
CA GLY A 139 6.87 -14.76 6.73
C GLY A 139 5.34 -14.67 6.85
N ALA A 140 4.84 -13.57 7.42
CA ALA A 140 3.40 -13.30 7.54
C ALA A 140 2.80 -12.63 6.29
N ILE A 141 3.61 -12.22 5.30
CA ILE A 141 3.12 -11.75 3.99
C ILE A 141 2.91 -12.96 3.08
N ILE A 142 1.68 -13.13 2.59
CA ILE A 142 1.27 -14.33 1.82
C ILE A 142 1.20 -14.10 0.31
N VAL A 143 1.42 -12.86 -0.12
CA VAL A 143 1.46 -12.49 -1.54
C VAL A 143 2.90 -12.34 -2.02
N GLN A 144 3.10 -12.34 -3.35
CA GLN A 144 4.40 -12.22 -3.98
C GLN A 144 4.33 -11.24 -5.16
N PRO A 145 5.45 -10.59 -5.54
CA PRO A 145 5.49 -9.76 -6.75
C PRO A 145 4.96 -10.51 -7.97
N GLY A 146 4.11 -9.84 -8.75
CA GLY A 146 3.42 -10.41 -9.90
C GLY A 146 2.03 -11.00 -9.60
N HIS A 147 1.67 -11.24 -8.33
CA HIS A 147 0.33 -11.71 -8.00
C HIS A 147 -0.72 -10.65 -8.31
N TRP A 148 -1.83 -11.06 -8.92
CA TRP A 148 -3.05 -10.27 -9.01
C TRP A 148 -3.86 -10.40 -7.73
N ILE A 149 -4.33 -9.26 -7.22
CA ILE A 149 -5.03 -9.13 -5.95
C ILE A 149 -6.39 -8.49 -6.20
N GLN A 150 -7.41 -8.95 -5.49
CA GLN A 150 -8.74 -8.32 -5.44
C GLN A 150 -8.88 -7.47 -4.18
N LYS A 151 -9.71 -6.42 -4.24
CA LYS A 151 -10.13 -5.69 -3.03
C LYS A 151 -10.67 -6.68 -1.98
N GLY A 152 -10.27 -6.50 -0.74
CA GLY A 152 -10.65 -7.35 0.40
C GLY A 152 -9.84 -8.65 0.53
N GLN A 153 -9.00 -9.00 -0.45
CA GLN A 153 -8.15 -10.18 -0.34
C GLN A 153 -7.08 -9.98 0.75
N VAL A 154 -6.89 -10.98 1.61
CA VAL A 154 -5.82 -10.98 2.60
C VAL A 154 -4.45 -11.00 1.91
N ILE A 155 -3.60 -10.04 2.24
CA ILE A 155 -2.22 -9.94 1.72
C ILE A 155 -1.17 -10.35 2.76
N GLY A 156 -1.55 -10.36 4.03
CA GLY A 156 -0.71 -10.84 5.12
C GLY A 156 -1.35 -10.70 6.48
N THR A 157 -0.58 -11.02 7.52
CA THR A 157 -0.95 -10.81 8.92
C THR A 157 0.00 -9.80 9.56
N PHE A 158 -0.56 -8.89 10.37
CA PHE A 158 0.22 -7.92 11.11
C PHE A 158 0.90 -8.57 12.32
N VAL A 159 2.22 -8.48 12.38
CA VAL A 159 3.04 -8.96 13.50
C VAL A 159 3.51 -7.75 14.30
N ARG A 160 2.83 -7.44 15.41
CA ARG A 160 3.15 -6.28 16.24
C ARG A 160 4.38 -6.57 17.10
N ALA A 161 5.45 -5.80 16.94
CA ALA A 161 6.69 -5.95 17.69
C ALA A 161 6.90 -4.89 18.79
N GLY A 162 6.16 -3.78 18.75
CA GLY A 162 6.19 -2.75 19.80
C GLY A 162 4.94 -1.86 19.81
N ASP A 163 4.91 -0.93 20.77
CA ASP A 163 3.73 -0.09 21.04
C ASP A 163 3.40 0.91 19.93
N GLY A 164 4.39 1.31 19.14
CA GLY A 164 4.20 2.14 17.95
C GLY A 164 3.75 1.36 16.70
N GLY A 165 3.52 0.06 16.81
CA GLY A 165 3.21 -0.80 15.66
C GLY A 165 1.93 -0.38 14.92
N HIS A 166 2.07 -0.10 13.62
CA HIS A 166 0.97 0.25 12.73
C HIS A 166 1.24 -0.18 11.27
N VAL A 167 0.22 -0.08 10.42
CA VAL A 167 0.36 -0.12 8.96
C VAL A 167 0.16 1.29 8.44
N HIS A 168 1.22 1.88 7.88
CA HIS A 168 1.15 3.14 7.15
C HIS A 168 0.67 2.87 5.72
N PHE A 169 -0.51 3.39 5.38
CA PHE A 169 -1.14 3.21 4.08
C PHE A 169 -1.06 4.50 3.26
N ASP A 170 -0.46 4.43 2.07
CA ASP A 170 -0.33 5.56 1.16
C ASP A 170 -0.95 5.29 -0.22
N VAL A 171 -1.42 6.36 -0.87
CA VAL A 171 -1.81 6.33 -2.27
C VAL A 171 -0.89 7.26 -3.05
N ILE A 172 -0.19 6.70 -4.03
CA ILE A 172 0.79 7.40 -4.84
C ILE A 172 0.30 7.43 -6.28
N GLU A 173 0.02 8.62 -6.78
CA GLU A 173 -0.39 8.85 -8.17
C GLU A 173 0.63 9.77 -8.84
N HIS A 174 1.17 9.41 -10.01
CA HIS A 174 2.23 10.16 -10.70
C HIS A 174 3.42 10.53 -9.78
N ALA A 175 3.84 9.60 -8.93
CA ALA A 175 4.91 9.77 -7.95
C ALA A 175 4.66 10.84 -6.86
N SER A 176 3.42 11.26 -6.66
CA SER A 176 3.01 12.16 -5.58
C SER A 176 2.00 11.48 -4.66
N HIS A 177 2.07 11.78 -3.36
CA HIS A 177 1.14 11.26 -2.37
C HIS A 177 -0.16 12.07 -2.38
N TYR A 178 -1.29 11.38 -2.35
CA TYR A 178 -2.60 12.00 -2.33
C TYR A 178 -3.40 11.53 -1.13
N CYS A 179 -4.29 12.42 -0.65
CA CYS A 179 -5.32 12.08 0.30
C CYS A 179 -6.10 10.84 -0.19
N PRO A 180 -6.08 9.73 0.58
CA PRO A 180 -6.70 8.49 0.12
C PRO A 180 -8.21 8.61 -0.12
N SER A 181 -8.91 9.54 0.55
CA SER A 181 -10.37 9.72 0.41
C SER A 181 -10.85 9.92 -1.03
N LYS A 182 -10.00 10.47 -1.91
CA LYS A 182 -10.28 10.65 -3.35
C LYS A 182 -10.61 9.32 -4.06
N TYR A 183 -10.08 8.20 -3.56
CA TYR A 183 -10.12 6.90 -4.24
C TYR A 183 -11.07 5.90 -3.56
N PHE A 184 -11.59 6.22 -2.38
CA PHE A 184 -12.47 5.31 -1.63
C PHE A 184 -13.84 5.17 -2.28
N GLY A 185 -14.37 3.95 -2.23
CA GLY A 185 -15.79 3.71 -2.42
C GLY A 185 -16.60 4.37 -1.30
N ALA A 186 -17.81 4.84 -1.59
CA ALA A 186 -18.60 5.61 -0.62
C ALA A 186 -18.86 4.86 0.70
N ALA A 187 -19.10 3.55 0.64
CA ALA A 187 -19.34 2.71 1.82
C ALA A 187 -18.07 2.54 2.66
N ASP A 188 -16.92 2.31 2.01
CA ASP A 188 -15.64 2.14 2.70
C ASP A 188 -15.11 3.46 3.27
N LEU A 189 -15.37 4.59 2.61
CA LEU A 189 -15.07 5.91 3.16
C LEU A 189 -15.89 6.17 4.44
N ALA A 190 -17.18 5.82 4.42
CA ALA A 190 -18.03 5.92 5.60
C ALA A 190 -17.52 5.00 6.72
N GLU A 191 -17.18 3.75 6.41
CA GLU A 191 -16.59 2.80 7.38
C GLU A 191 -15.30 3.35 8.01
N LEU A 192 -14.43 3.95 7.19
CA LEU A 192 -13.19 4.58 7.65
C LEU A 192 -13.45 5.79 8.53
N LEU A 193 -14.34 6.71 8.13
CA LEU A 193 -14.68 7.88 8.92
C LEU A 193 -15.33 7.51 10.24
N ASP A 194 -16.24 6.53 10.24
CA ASP A 194 -16.85 6.00 11.46
C ASP A 194 -15.78 5.40 12.41
N MET A 195 -14.75 4.73 11.86
CA MET A 195 -13.61 4.25 12.64
C MET A 195 -12.82 5.43 13.23
N VAL A 196 -12.46 6.43 12.42
CA VAL A 196 -11.74 7.63 12.88
C VAL A 196 -12.51 8.34 13.99
N HIS A 197 -13.81 8.60 13.78
CA HIS A 197 -14.67 9.33 14.72
C HIS A 197 -14.94 8.56 16.01
N SER A 198 -14.73 7.23 16.02
CA SER A 198 -14.77 6.45 17.26
C SER A 198 -13.61 6.75 18.21
N PHE A 199 -12.48 7.22 17.69
CA PHE A 199 -11.32 7.67 18.47
C PHE A 199 -11.27 9.20 18.61
N HIS A 200 -11.63 9.90 17.53
CA HIS A 200 -11.51 11.35 17.40
C HIS A 200 -12.74 11.95 16.71
N PRO A 201 -13.80 12.29 17.46
CA PRO A 201 -15.10 12.67 16.90
C PRO A 201 -15.10 13.82 15.89
N ASP A 202 -14.15 14.75 16.01
CA ASP A 202 -14.09 15.97 15.19
C ASP A 202 -13.00 15.93 14.10
N TRP A 203 -12.30 14.81 13.95
CA TRP A 203 -11.20 14.74 12.98
C TRP A 203 -11.70 14.54 11.55
N ALA A 204 -11.04 15.22 10.61
CA ALA A 204 -11.12 14.90 9.20
C ALA A 204 -10.11 13.80 8.87
N LEU A 205 -10.31 13.11 7.75
CA LEU A 205 -9.32 12.14 7.27
C LEU A 205 -8.08 12.82 6.65
N CYS A 206 -8.28 14.01 6.06
CA CYS A 206 -7.26 14.70 5.28
C CYS A 206 -7.19 16.19 5.62
N TYR A 207 -5.97 16.70 5.76
CA TYR A 207 -5.67 18.10 6.07
C TYR A 207 -4.66 18.64 5.04
N ALA A 208 -4.99 19.68 4.29
CA ALA A 208 -4.15 20.18 3.22
C ALA A 208 -4.10 21.70 3.17
#